data_AF-A0A242PGQ3-F1
#
_entry.id   AF-A0A242PGQ3-F1
#
_cell.length_a   1.000
_cell.length_b   1.000
_cell.length_c   1.000
_cell.angle_alpha   90.00
_cell.angle_beta   90.00
_cell.angle_gamma   90.00
#
_symmetry.space_group_name_H-M   'P 1'
#
loop_
_entity.id
_entity.type
_entity.pdbx_description
1 polymer ?
#
loop_
_entity_poly.entity_id
_entity_poly.type
_entity_poly.pdbx_seq_one_letter_code
_entity_poly.pdbx_strand_id
1 'polypeptide(L)' 'MGNGKHYPSPIFGGKDRFWFDNKSGYGTYSCNLCGSGDGLELIKIIIIIFV' A
#
# COMPACT_ATOMS: atom_id res chain seq x y z
N MET A 1 -8.09 2.30 14.21
CA MET A 1 -7.77 1.92 12.80
C MET A 1 -7.83 3.18 11.93
N GLY A 2 -6.89 4.11 12.12
CA GLY A 2 -6.86 5.40 11.42
C GLY A 2 -5.71 6.27 11.89
N ASN A 3 -4.52 5.67 12.10
CA ASN A 3 -3.45 6.35 12.83
C ASN A 3 -2.44 7.06 11.93
N GLY A 4 -2.69 7.17 10.61
CA GLY A 4 -1.74 7.81 9.68
C GLY A 4 -0.32 7.23 9.79
N LYS A 5 -0.19 5.98 10.26
CA LYS A 5 1.12 5.36 10.46
C LYS A 5 1.66 5.03 9.09
N HIS A 6 2.74 5.70 8.73
CA HIS A 6 3.41 5.41 7.51
C HIS A 6 4.27 4.15 7.72
N TYR A 7 4.12 3.20 6.81
CA TYR A 7 4.88 1.97 6.77
C TYR A 7 5.90 2.02 5.63
N PRO A 8 6.87 1.11 5.64
CA PRO A 8 7.68 0.83 4.47
C PRO A 8 6.80 0.44 3.27
N SER A 9 7.17 0.91 2.08
CA SER A 9 6.53 0.37 0.87
C SER A 9 6.99 -1.07 0.66
N PRO A 10 6.08 -2.03 0.40
CA PRO A 10 6.44 -3.41 0.09
C PRO A 10 7.01 -3.58 -1.33
N ILE A 11 6.90 -2.58 -2.21
CA ILE A 11 7.35 -2.67 -3.61
C ILE A 11 8.78 -2.15 -3.78
N PHE A 12 9.05 -0.92 -3.33
CA PHE A 12 10.36 -0.27 -3.49
C PHE A 12 11.15 -0.17 -2.19
N GLY A 13 10.58 -0.62 -1.06
CA GLY A 13 11.16 -0.39 0.26
C GLY A 13 11.11 1.08 0.70
N GLY A 14 11.87 1.39 1.76
CA GLY A 14 11.98 2.72 2.35
C GLY A 14 11.18 2.91 3.64
N LYS A 15 11.29 4.07 4.27
CA LYS A 15 10.56 4.42 5.51
C LYS A 15 9.49 5.46 5.20
N ASP A 16 8.33 5.29 5.81
CA ASP A 16 7.28 6.29 5.90
C ASP A 16 6.60 6.74 4.59
N ARG A 17 6.32 5.81 3.66
CA ARG A 17 5.71 6.17 2.36
C ARG A 17 4.41 5.48 2.05
N PHE A 18 4.02 4.47 2.82
CA PHE A 18 2.81 3.68 2.60
C PHE A 18 1.85 3.87 3.75
N TRP A 19 0.57 4.14 3.50
CA TRP A 19 -0.45 4.04 4.54
C TRP A 19 -1.70 3.38 3.99
N PHE A 20 -2.37 2.67 4.88
CA PHE A 20 -3.63 2.01 4.60
C PHE A 20 -4.76 2.91 5.07
N ASP A 21 -5.58 3.40 4.15
CA ASP A 21 -6.67 4.32 4.48
C ASP A 21 -8.05 3.64 4.51
N ASN A 22 -8.16 2.41 3.97
CA ASN A 22 -9.37 1.59 4.01
C ASN A 22 -10.65 2.38 3.69
N LYS A 23 -10.59 3.28 2.70
CA LYS A 23 -11.73 4.08 2.30
C LYS A 23 -12.88 3.16 1.91
N SER A 24 -14.02 3.40 2.53
CA SER A 24 -15.28 2.70 2.24
C SER A 24 -15.22 1.18 2.43
N GLY A 25 -14.27 0.66 3.23
CA GLY A 25 -14.17 -0.77 3.54
C GLY A 25 -13.57 -1.64 2.44
N TYR A 26 -13.07 -1.05 1.35
CA TYR A 26 -12.44 -1.76 0.23
C TYR A 26 -10.97 -2.13 0.48
N GLY A 27 -10.40 -1.69 1.61
CA GLY A 27 -8.99 -1.92 1.91
C GLY A 27 -8.05 -1.16 0.98
N THR A 28 -8.36 0.10 0.69
CA THR A 28 -7.50 0.97 -0.12
C THR A 28 -6.22 1.37 0.61
N TYR A 29 -5.17 1.57 -0.17
CA TYR A 29 -3.87 2.04 0.27
C TYR A 29 -3.40 3.21 -0.59
N SER A 30 -2.47 3.98 -0.04
CA SER A 30 -1.79 5.02 -0.79
C SER A 30 -0.30 5.04 -0.51
N CYS A 31 0.48 5.25 -1.56
CA CYS A 31 1.93 5.38 -1.49
C CYS A 31 2.46 6.50 -2.39
N ASN A 32 3.32 7.36 -1.85
CA ASN A 32 3.88 8.50 -2.60
C ASN A 32 4.77 8.11 -3.79
N LEU A 33 5.34 6.91 -3.82
CA LEU A 33 6.19 6.42 -4.91
C LEU A 33 5.52 5.35 -5.78
N CYS A 34 4.65 4.52 -5.20
CA CYS A 34 4.01 3.42 -5.92
C CYS A 34 2.68 3.82 -6.55
N GLY A 35 2.06 4.89 -6.04
CA GLY A 35 0.67 5.24 -6.33
C GLY A 35 -0.31 4.72 -5.27
N SER A 36 -1.59 4.96 -5.53
CA SER A 36 -2.72 4.60 -4.68
C SER A 36 -3.54 3.52 -5.38
N GLY A 37 -4.11 2.59 -4.61
CA GLY A 37 -4.92 1.51 -5.16
C GLY A 37 -5.63 0.70 -4.09
N ASP A 38 -6.23 -0.40 -4.50
CA ASP A 38 -6.90 -1.35 -3.61
C ASP A 38 -5.93 -2.39 -3.06
N GLY A 39 -6.19 -2.93 -1.86
CA GLY A 39 -5.32 -3.94 -1.24
C GLY A 39 -5.10 -5.19 -2.11
N LEU A 40 -6.05 -5.52 -2.98
CA LEU A 40 -5.92 -6.61 -3.95
C LEU A 40 -4.96 -6.29 -5.09
N GLU A 41 -4.97 -5.06 -5.60
CA GLU A 41 -4.00 -4.57 -6.58
C GLU A 41 -2.59 -4.58 -6.01
N LEU A 42 -2.42 -4.19 -4.73
CA LEU A 42 -1.14 -4.28 -4.04
C LEU A 42 -0.59 -5.71 -4.04
N ILE A 43 -1.42 -6.67 -3.63
CA ILE A 43 -1.06 -8.09 -3.57
C ILE A 43 -0.71 -8.61 -4.97
N LYS A 44 -1.50 -8.25 -5.98
CA LYS A 44 -1.25 -8.64 -7.37
C LYS A 44 0.09 -8.12 -7.87
N ILE A 45 0.42 -6.84 -7.63
CA ILE A 45 1.70 -6.24 -8.01
C ILE A 45 2.86 -6.94 -7.32
N ILE A 46 2.78 -7.17 -6.00
CA ILE A 46 3.82 -7.88 -5.24
C ILE A 46 3.97 -9.29 -5.78
N ILE A 47 2.88 -10.05 -5.95
CA ILE A 47 2.95 -11.42 -6.48
C ILE A 47 3.64 -11.45 -7.85
N ILE A 48 3.31 -10.53 -8.76
CA ILE A 48 3.93 -10.48 -10.09
C ILE A 48 5.44 -10.15 -10.02
N ILE A 49 5.88 -9.37 -9.04
CA ILE A 49 7.30 -8.98 -8.90
C ILE A 49 8.14 -10.09 -8.25
N PHE A 50 7.53 -10.97 -7.45
CA PHE A 50 8.22 -12.02 -6.69
C PHE A 50 8.04 -13.45 -7.27
N VAL A 51 7.21 -13.62 -8.30
CA VAL A 51 7.10 -14.85 -9.12
C VAL A 51 8.03 -14.74 -10.32
#